data_AF-A0A3M5D729-F1
#
_entry.id   AF-A0A3M5D729-F1
#
_cell.length_a   1.000
_cell.length_b   1.000
_cell.length_c   1.000
_cell.angle_alpha   90.00
_cell.angle_beta   90.00
_cell.angle_gamma   90.00
#
_symmetry.space_group_name_H-M   'P 1'
#
loop_
_entity.id
_entity.type
_entity.pdbx_description
1 polymer ?
#
loop_
_entity_poly.entity_id
_entity_poly.type
_entity_poly.pdbx_seq_one_letter_code
_entity_poly.pdbx_strand_id
1 'polypeptide(L)'
;MVDMASKAERDAATQLGRCQQQLLAAQQKLAELERYRNDYQQQWISQGQKGVSGQWLMNYQRFLSQLETAVAQQANSVTWHREAVDKARLNWQERYARLEGLRKLVERYLEEARQAEDKREQKQLDELAQRTRRQDD
;
A
#
# COMPACT_ATOMS: atom_id res chain seq x y z
N MET A 1 22.24 7.73 5.27
CA MET A 1 21.82 6.59 4.41
C MET A 1 20.52 5.96 4.91
N VAL A 2 20.42 5.59 6.19
CA VAL A 2 19.17 5.08 6.79
C VAL A 2 18.03 6.10 6.65
N ASP A 3 18.27 7.39 6.89
CA ASP A 3 17.23 8.42 6.79
C ASP A 3 16.66 8.55 5.38
N MET A 4 17.50 8.47 4.35
CA MET A 4 17.05 8.47 2.95
C MET A 4 16.20 7.24 2.63
N ALA A 5 16.61 6.06 3.11
CA ALA A 5 15.82 4.84 2.95
C ALA A 5 14.49 4.90 3.71
N SER A 6 14.49 5.51 4.91
CA SER A 6 13.27 5.71 5.70
C SER A 6 12.32 6.69 5.04
N LYS A 7 12.83 7.78 4.45
CA LYS A 7 12.00 8.71 3.67
C LYS A 7 11.39 8.00 2.45
N ALA A 8 12.20 7.25 1.71
CA ALA A 8 11.74 6.52 0.53
C ALA A 8 10.67 5.46 0.85
N GLU A 9 10.77 4.77 1.99
CA GLU A 9 9.75 3.84 2.47
C GLU A 9 8.44 4.56 2.83
N ARG A 10 8.52 5.70 3.54
CA ARG A 10 7.35 6.51 3.88
C ARG A 10 6.64 7.09 2.66
N ASP A 11 7.40 7.54 1.67
CA ASP A 11 6.86 8.06 0.41
C ASP A 11 6.13 6.94 -0.36
N ALA A 12 6.71 5.73 -0.41
CA ALA A 12 6.08 4.56 -1.02
C ALA A 12 4.81 4.11 -0.26
N ALA A 13 4.83 4.14 1.08
CA ALA A 13 3.66 3.84 1.91
C ALA A 13 2.52 4.83 1.67
N THR A 14 2.85 6.13 1.55
CA THR A 14 1.88 7.18 1.22
C THR A 14 1.26 6.95 -0.16
N GLN A 15 2.08 6.58 -1.15
CA GLN A 15 1.59 6.27 -2.49
C GLN A 15 0.68 5.03 -2.50
N LEU A 16 1.03 3.98 -1.76
CA LEU A 16 0.19 2.80 -1.59
C LEU A 16 -1.19 3.17 -0.99
N GLY A 17 -1.20 3.99 0.06
CA GLY A 17 -2.45 4.48 0.67
C GLY A 17 -3.33 5.25 -0.33
N ARG A 18 -2.74 6.11 -1.16
CA ARG A 18 -3.47 6.83 -2.23
C ARG A 18 -4.09 5.87 -3.24
N CYS A 19 -3.33 4.88 -3.72
CA CYS A 19 -3.85 3.88 -4.65
C CYS A 19 -5.00 3.07 -4.04
N GLN A 20 -4.91 2.72 -2.75
CA GLN A 20 -5.99 2.01 -2.05
C GLN A 20 -7.26 2.85 -1.94
N GLN A 21 -7.14 4.14 -1.63
CA GLN A 21 -8.29 5.06 -1.60
C GLN A 21 -8.95 5.20 -2.97
N GLN A 22 -8.17 5.28 -4.05
CA GLN A 22 -8.69 5.31 -5.41
C GLN A 22 -9.42 4.01 -5.79
N LEU A 23 -8.87 2.86 -5.42
CA LEU A 23 -9.54 1.57 -5.62
C LEU A 23 -10.87 1.51 -4.88
N LEU A 24 -10.90 1.94 -3.62
CA LEU A 24 -12.13 1.96 -2.83
C LEU A 24 -13.20 2.86 -3.45
N ALA A 25 -12.82 4.07 -3.88
CA ALA A 25 -13.74 4.99 -4.55
C ALA A 25 -14.29 4.39 -5.86
N ALA A 26 -13.43 3.74 -6.66
CA ALA A 26 -13.85 3.09 -7.89
C ALA A 26 -14.82 1.91 -7.64
N GLN A 27 -14.59 1.13 -6.57
CA GLN A 27 -15.46 0.03 -6.16
C GLN A 27 -16.82 0.53 -5.66
N GLN A 28 -16.84 1.60 -4.84
CA GLN A 28 -18.07 2.24 -4.39
C GLN A 28 -18.88 2.72 -5.59
N LYS A 29 -18.23 3.36 -6.56
CA LYS A 29 -18.92 3.84 -7.77
C LYS A 29 -19.51 2.70 -8.61
N LEU A 30 -18.79 1.59 -8.73
CA LEU A 30 -19.31 0.40 -9.41
C LEU A 30 -20.56 -0.14 -8.71
N ALA A 31 -20.51 -0.29 -7.38
CA ALA A 31 -21.64 -0.76 -6.59
C ALA A 31 -22.87 0.16 -6.72
N GLU A 32 -22.66 1.49 -6.76
CA GLU A 32 -23.74 2.44 -7.03
C GLU A 32 -24.39 2.22 -8.40
N LEU A 33 -23.58 2.05 -9.46
CA LEU A 33 -24.08 1.83 -10.82
C LEU A 33 -24.84 0.51 -10.93
N GLU A 34 -24.34 -0.55 -10.30
CA GLU A 34 -25.00 -1.86 -10.28
C GLU A 34 -26.33 -1.82 -9.52
N ARG A 35 -26.35 -1.14 -8.36
CA ARG A 35 -27.59 -0.92 -7.62
C ARG A 35 -28.60 -0.13 -8.46
N TYR A 36 -28.17 0.96 -9.06
CA TYR A 36 -29.02 1.79 -9.91
C TYR A 36 -29.57 1.01 -11.11
N ARG A 37 -28.76 0.15 -11.73
CA ARG A 37 -29.21 -0.77 -12.80
C ARG A 37 -30.31 -1.71 -12.32
N ASN A 38 -30.12 -2.33 -11.15
CA ASN A 38 -31.10 -3.26 -10.60
C ASN A 38 -32.43 -2.54 -10.25
N ASP A 39 -32.35 -1.37 -9.62
CA ASP A 39 -33.52 -0.54 -9.29
C ASP A 39 -34.27 -0.14 -10.57
N TYR A 40 -33.54 0.22 -11.63
CA TYR A 40 -34.10 0.59 -12.93
C TYR A 40 -34.79 -0.60 -13.64
N GLN A 41 -34.20 -1.79 -13.59
CA GLN A 41 -34.80 -3.02 -14.12
C GLN A 41 -36.07 -3.42 -13.36
N GLN A 42 -36.12 -3.24 -12.04
CA GLN A 42 -37.32 -3.49 -11.24
C GLN A 42 -38.45 -2.52 -11.62
N GLN A 43 -38.11 -1.23 -11.81
CA GLN A 43 -39.05 -0.22 -12.28
C GLN A 43 -39.65 -0.58 -13.64
N TRP A 44 -38.83 -1.15 -14.53
CA TRP A 44 -39.29 -1.66 -15.82
C TRP A 44 -40.32 -2.76 -15.69
N ILE A 45 -40.07 -3.78 -14.86
CA ILE A 45 -41.02 -4.90 -14.68
C ILE A 45 -42.37 -4.36 -14.20
N SER A 46 -42.36 -3.44 -13.23
CA SER A 46 -43.57 -2.83 -12.67
C SER A 46 -44.37 -2.00 -13.69
N GLN A 47 -43.69 -1.20 -14.51
CA GLN A 47 -44.35 -0.34 -15.50
C GLN A 47 -44.75 -1.12 -16.76
N GLY A 48 -43.91 -2.04 -17.22
CA GLY A 48 -44.17 -2.88 -18.39
C GLY A 48 -45.42 -3.75 -18.23
N GLN A 49 -45.72 -4.21 -17.01
CA GLN A 49 -46.95 -4.96 -16.70
C GLN A 49 -48.23 -4.13 -16.90
N LYS A 50 -48.15 -2.80 -16.87
CA LYS A 50 -49.31 -1.90 -17.01
C LYS A 50 -49.62 -1.51 -18.46
N GLY A 51 -48.81 -1.98 -19.41
CA GLY A 51 -48.85 -1.55 -20.80
C GLY A 51 -48.10 -0.23 -20.99
N VAL A 52 -47.19 -0.19 -21.95
CA VAL A 52 -46.29 0.95 -22.19
C VAL A 52 -46.23 1.29 -23.67
N SER A 53 -45.99 2.55 -23.99
CA SER A 53 -45.86 2.98 -25.39
C SER A 53 -44.54 2.50 -26.00
N GLY A 54 -44.50 2.33 -27.32
CA GLY A 54 -43.27 1.97 -28.04
C GLY A 54 -42.13 2.97 -27.83
N GLN A 55 -42.45 4.28 -27.76
CA GLN A 55 -41.48 5.33 -27.46
C GLN A 55 -40.85 5.14 -26.07
N TRP A 56 -41.66 4.76 -25.07
CA TRP A 56 -41.17 4.49 -23.73
C TRP A 56 -40.22 3.29 -23.72
N LEU A 57 -40.57 2.22 -24.44
CA LEU A 57 -39.74 1.01 -24.59
C LEU A 57 -38.39 1.32 -25.26
N MET A 58 -38.38 2.12 -26.32
CA MET A 58 -37.13 2.54 -26.98
C MET A 58 -36.23 3.38 -26.06
N ASN A 59 -36.81 4.32 -25.31
CA ASN A 59 -36.05 5.15 -24.36
C ASN A 59 -35.43 4.30 -23.25
N TYR A 60 -36.18 3.32 -22.74
CA TYR A 60 -35.70 2.38 -21.74
C TYR A 60 -34.49 1.57 -22.25
N GLN A 61 -34.61 0.94 -23.42
CA GLN A 61 -33.52 0.14 -23.99
C GLN A 61 -32.25 0.97 -24.24
N ARG A 62 -32.41 2.20 -24.73
CA ARG A 62 -31.28 3.12 -24.94
C ARG A 62 -30.57 3.43 -23.63
N PHE A 63 -31.32 3.78 -22.59
CA PHE A 63 -30.73 4.11 -21.29
C PHE A 63 -30.06 2.90 -20.64
N LEU A 64 -30.69 1.73 -20.71
CA LEU A 64 -30.11 0.50 -20.18
C LEU A 64 -28.77 0.18 -20.85
N SER A 65 -28.69 0.31 -22.18
CA SER A 65 -27.43 0.10 -22.92
C SER A 65 -26.33 1.10 -22.52
N GLN A 66 -26.68 2.37 -22.29
CA GLN A 66 -25.74 3.37 -21.78
C GLN A 66 -25.26 3.03 -20.37
N LEU A 67 -26.15 2.57 -19.50
CA LEU A 67 -25.83 2.18 -18.13
C LEU A 67 -24.94 0.93 -18.09
N GLU A 68 -25.22 -0.08 -18.91
CA GLU A 68 -24.36 -1.26 -19.04
C GLU A 68 -22.96 -0.90 -19.54
N THR A 69 -22.87 0.02 -20.50
CA THR A 69 -21.59 0.55 -20.97
C THR A 69 -20.82 1.24 -19.83
N ALA A 70 -21.51 2.08 -19.04
CA ALA A 70 -20.90 2.76 -17.89
C ALA A 70 -20.43 1.77 -16.81
N VAL A 71 -21.22 0.73 -16.51
CA VAL A 71 -20.85 -0.35 -15.57
C VAL A 71 -19.60 -1.08 -16.06
N ALA A 72 -19.55 -1.44 -17.34
CA ALA A 72 -18.40 -2.12 -17.92
C ALA A 72 -17.13 -1.26 -17.87
N GLN A 73 -17.25 0.04 -18.20
CA GLN A 73 -16.15 1.00 -18.08
C GLN A 73 -15.67 1.14 -16.63
N GLN A 74 -16.60 1.23 -15.68
CA GLN A 74 -16.27 1.34 -14.26
C GLN A 74 -15.62 0.05 -13.72
N ALA A 75 -16.06 -1.13 -14.15
CA ALA A 75 -15.45 -2.40 -13.80
C ALA A 75 -14.00 -2.47 -14.30
N ASN A 76 -13.73 -2.01 -15.52
CA ASN A 76 -12.37 -1.89 -16.05
C ASN A 76 -11.51 -0.91 -15.23
N SER A 77 -12.09 0.22 -14.80
CA SER A 77 -11.41 1.17 -13.90
C SER A 77 -11.05 0.54 -12.55
N VAL A 78 -11.94 -0.26 -11.96
CA VAL A 78 -11.65 -1.02 -10.73
C VAL A 78 -10.48 -1.97 -10.93
N THR A 79 -10.44 -2.71 -12.04
CA THR A 79 -9.32 -3.60 -12.39
C THR A 79 -8.00 -2.82 -12.50
N TRP A 80 -8.02 -1.68 -13.20
CA TRP A 80 -6.84 -0.82 -13.34
C TRP A 80 -6.32 -0.32 -11.98
N HIS A 81 -7.22 0.14 -11.10
CA HIS A 81 -6.85 0.59 -9.77
C HIS A 81 -6.32 -0.56 -8.89
N ARG A 82 -6.84 -1.78 -9.06
CA ARG A 82 -6.32 -2.96 -8.37
C ARG A 82 -4.88 -3.25 -8.78
N GLU A 83 -4.59 -3.24 -10.07
CA GLU A 83 -3.21 -3.38 -10.56
C GLU A 83 -2.28 -2.26 -10.06
N ALA A 84 -2.79 -1.03 -9.96
CA ALA A 84 -2.02 0.09 -9.40
C ALA A 84 -1.68 -0.12 -7.92
N VAL A 85 -2.62 -0.65 -7.12
CA VAL A 85 -2.39 -1.03 -5.72
C VAL A 85 -1.33 -2.13 -5.64
N ASP A 86 -1.39 -3.15 -6.48
CA ASP A 86 -0.43 -4.24 -6.46
C ASP A 86 0.99 -3.75 -6.79
N LYS A 87 1.13 -2.90 -7.81
CA LYS A 87 2.42 -2.27 -8.16
C LYS A 87 2.96 -1.38 -7.02
N ALA A 88 2.10 -0.56 -6.41
CA ALA A 88 2.50 0.29 -5.29
C ALA A 88 2.90 -0.55 -4.05
N ARG A 89 2.22 -1.68 -3.82
CA ARG A 89 2.53 -2.60 -2.72
C ARG A 89 3.90 -3.24 -2.91
N LEU A 90 4.19 -3.74 -4.11
CA LEU A 90 5.52 -4.30 -4.42
C LEU A 90 6.62 -3.26 -4.22
N ASN A 91 6.41 -2.04 -4.71
CA ASN A 91 7.37 -0.95 -4.51
C ASN A 91 7.62 -0.66 -3.01
N TRP A 92 6.55 -0.55 -2.22
CA TRP A 92 6.67 -0.34 -0.78
C TRP A 92 7.43 -1.48 -0.10
N GLN A 93 7.14 -2.74 -0.44
CA GLN A 93 7.82 -3.90 0.12
C GLN A 93 9.33 -3.89 -0.17
N GLU A 94 9.75 -3.51 -1.39
CA GLU A 94 11.16 -3.37 -1.74
C GLU A 94 11.86 -2.28 -0.90
N ARG A 95 11.21 -1.12 -0.72
CA ARG A 95 11.78 -0.02 0.07
C ARG A 95 11.86 -0.39 1.55
N TYR A 96 10.85 -1.07 2.06
CA TYR A 96 10.82 -1.59 3.42
C TYR A 96 11.95 -2.60 3.66
N ALA A 97 12.11 -3.59 2.78
CA ALA A 97 13.18 -4.58 2.88
C ALA A 97 14.58 -3.94 2.87
N ARG A 98 14.79 -2.94 2.01
CA ARG A 98 16.04 -2.18 1.98
C ARG A 98 16.30 -1.40 3.27
N LEU A 99 15.29 -0.72 3.81
CA LEU A 99 15.40 0.00 5.07
C LEU A 99 15.76 -0.95 6.21
N GLU A 100 15.11 -2.09 6.28
CA GLU A 100 15.34 -3.10 7.31
C GLU A 100 16.75 -3.70 7.23
N GLY A 101 17.23 -3.99 6.01
CA GLY A 101 18.61 -4.42 5.79
C GLY A 101 19.64 -3.39 6.26
N LEU A 102 19.41 -2.10 6.00
CA LEU A 102 20.30 -1.03 6.47
C LEU A 102 20.27 -0.86 7.99
N ARG A 103 19.10 -1.02 8.63
CA ARG A 103 18.98 -0.96 10.09
C ARG A 103 19.81 -2.05 10.76
N LYS A 104 19.68 -3.29 10.29
CA LYS A 104 20.47 -4.43 10.78
C LYS A 104 21.97 -4.23 10.60
N LEU A 105 22.38 -3.65 9.47
CA LEU A 105 23.78 -3.34 9.21
C LEU A 105 24.33 -2.29 10.21
N VAL A 106 23.56 -1.23 10.47
CA VAL A 106 23.94 -0.21 11.45
C VAL A 106 24.03 -0.81 12.86
N GLU A 107 23.05 -1.60 13.26
CA GLU A 107 23.05 -2.29 14.55
C GLU A 107 24.30 -3.16 14.72
N ARG A 108 24.66 -3.94 13.70
CA ARG A 108 25.87 -4.77 13.71
C ARG A 108 27.14 -3.93 13.86
N TYR A 109 27.26 -2.80 13.15
CA TYR A 109 28.43 -1.93 13.29
C TYR A 109 28.54 -1.28 14.67
N LEU A 110 27.41 -0.92 15.29
CA LEU A 110 27.41 -0.38 16.66
C LEU A 110 27.86 -1.44 17.66
N GLU A 111 27.41 -2.69 17.50
CA GLU A 111 27.84 -3.80 18.34
C GLU A 111 29.33 -4.13 18.17
N GLU A 112 29.82 -4.19 16.92
CA GLU A 112 31.25 -4.39 16.63
C GLU A 112 32.12 -3.27 17.24
N ALA A 113 31.67 -2.01 17.15
CA ALA A 113 32.37 -0.87 17.73
C ALA A 113 32.43 -0.95 19.26
N ARG A 114 31.32 -1.31 19.91
CA ARG A 114 31.24 -1.51 21.36
C ARG A 114 32.19 -2.60 21.83
N GLN A 115 32.18 -3.76 21.18
CA GLN A 115 33.08 -4.86 21.52
C GLN A 115 34.56 -4.50 21.32
N ALA A 116 34.88 -3.67 20.33
CA ALA A 116 36.24 -3.19 20.11
C ALA A 116 36.69 -2.20 21.20
N GLU A 117 35.78 -1.37 21.70
CA GLU A 117 36.02 -0.45 22.81
C GLU A 117 36.22 -1.22 24.13
N ASP A 118 35.31 -2.14 24.47
CA ASP A 118 35.42 -2.99 25.66
C ASP A 118 36.76 -3.75 25.71
N LYS A 119 37.21 -4.30 24.57
CA LYS A 119 38.52 -4.97 24.47
C LYS A 119 39.69 -4.02 24.68
N ARG A 120 39.58 -2.77 24.23
CA ARG A 120 40.62 -1.75 24.44
C ARG A 120 40.70 -1.34 25.91
N GLU A 121 39.56 -1.11 26.55
CA GLU A 121 39.48 -0.78 27.97
C GLU A 121 40.04 -1.90 28.85
N GLN A 122 39.64 -3.15 28.60
CA GLN A 122 40.17 -4.30 29.33
C GLN A 122 41.70 -4.39 29.22
N LYS A 123 42.25 -4.20 28.02
CA LYS A 123 43.71 -4.23 27.80
C LYS A 123 44.43 -3.12 28.59
N GLN A 124 43.86 -1.91 28.64
CA GLN A 124 44.44 -0.80 29.41
C GLN A 124 44.42 -1.07 30.91
N LEU A 125 43.32 -1.65 31.43
CA LEU A 125 43.22 -2.06 32.84
C LEU A 125 44.24 -3.14 33.19
N ASP A 126 44.40 -4.15 32.33
CA ASP A 126 45.38 -5.22 32.52
C ASP A 126 46.83 -4.68 32.52
N GLU A 127 47.15 -3.76 31.60
CA GLU A 127 48.47 -3.10 31.55
C GLU A 127 48.75 -2.26 32.80
N LEU A 128 47.76 -1.53 33.32
CA LEU A 128 47.89 -0.78 34.57
C LEU A 128 48.11 -1.71 35.76
N ALA A 129 47.31 -2.77 35.88
CA ALA A 129 47.44 -3.75 36.96
C ALA A 129 48.81 -4.44 36.97
N GLN A 130 49.37 -4.77 35.78
CA GLN A 130 50.71 -5.32 35.67
C GLN A 130 51.81 -4.33 36.09
N ARG A 131 51.64 -3.03 35.81
CA ARG A 131 52.60 -2.00 36.24
C ARG A 131 52.60 -1.81 37.75
N THR A 132 51.42 -1.77 38.39
CA THR A 132 51.31 -1.65 39.85
C THR A 132 51.93 -2.86 40.54
N ARG A 133 51.65 -4.10 40.09
CA ARG A 133 52.28 -5.30 40.67
C ARG A 133 53.80 -5.29 40.61
N ARG A 134 54.40 -4.72 39.56
CA ARG A 134 55.87 -4.61 39.43
C ARG A 134 56.50 -3.54 40.33
N GLN A 135 55.71 -2.63 40.90
CA GLN A 135 56.19 -1.58 41.81
C GLN A 135 56.10 -1.99 43.28
N ASP A 136 55.27 -2.99 43.60
CA ASP A 136 55.08 -3.51 44.95
C ASP A 136 56.02 -4.70 45.29
N ASP A 137 56.78 -5.20 44.30
CA ASP A 137 57.87 -6.18 44.42
C ASP A 137 59.25 -5.49 44.48
#